data_AF-A0A7S4M381-F1
#
_entry.id   AF-A0A7S4M381-F1
#
_cell.length_a   1.000
_cell.length_b   1.000
_cell.length_c   1.000
_cell.angle_alpha   90.00
_cell.angle_beta   90.00
_cell.angle_gamma   90.00
#
_symmetry.space_group_name_H-M   'P 1'
#
loop_
_entity.id
_entity.type
_entity.pdbx_description
1 polymer ?
#
loop_
_entity_poly.entity_id
_entity_poly.type
_entity_poly.pdbx_seq_one_letter_code
_entity_poly.pdbx_strand_id
1 'polypeptide(L)'
;EYVPCLQAMFELPQSLGIIGGRPRRSHYFVGCQGDQLLYLDPHEVQPALSAQEPALASCHFPHIIRTTPLREIDPSLALGFLCKSKAEVDDLCSRCEGAFARGLPLFSMSAGGPPEWRGSGPDIDDDDDGEGEGEEEDMVLV
;
A
#
# COMPACT_ATOMS: atom_id res chain seq x y z
N GLU A 1 8.46 12.98 -3.29
CA GLU A 1 9.47 12.47 -2.34
C GLU A 1 9.38 10.96 -2.07
N TYR A 2 8.18 10.36 -2.09
CA TYR A 2 8.00 8.91 -1.93
C TYR A 2 8.38 8.04 -3.14
N VAL A 3 8.44 8.64 -4.34
CA VAL A 3 8.66 7.91 -5.62
C VAL A 3 9.89 7.00 -5.61
N PRO A 4 11.09 7.46 -5.19
CA PRO A 4 12.28 6.59 -5.20
C PRO A 4 12.17 5.40 -4.25
N CYS A 5 11.54 5.59 -3.09
CA CYS A 5 11.27 4.51 -2.14
C CYS A 5 10.25 3.53 -2.71
N LEU A 6 9.19 4.02 -3.38
CA LEU A 6 8.19 3.18 -4.03
C LEU A 6 8.78 2.31 -5.14
N GLN A 7 9.66 2.88 -5.98
CA GLN A 7 10.38 2.12 -7.00
C GLN A 7 11.26 1.03 -6.36
N ALA A 8 11.93 1.33 -5.26
CA ALA A 8 12.74 0.37 -4.52
C ALA A 8 11.93 -0.84 -4.01
N MET A 9 10.65 -0.65 -3.68
CA MET A 9 9.78 -1.75 -3.22
C MET A 9 9.58 -2.83 -4.29
N PHE A 10 9.64 -2.48 -5.58
CA PHE A 10 9.56 -3.47 -6.68
C PHE A 10 10.86 -4.27 -6.86
N GLU A 11 11.98 -3.77 -6.34
CA GLU A 11 13.28 -4.45 -6.44
C GLU A 11 13.48 -5.51 -5.34
N LEU A 12 12.59 -5.53 -4.33
CA LEU A 12 12.66 -6.49 -3.23
C LEU A 12 12.29 -7.90 -3.72
N PRO A 13 13.06 -8.95 -3.39
CA PRO A 13 12.75 -10.33 -3.78
C PRO A 13 11.37 -10.81 -3.31
N GLN A 14 10.90 -10.27 -2.19
CA GLN A 14 9.62 -10.58 -1.57
C GLN A 14 8.46 -9.83 -2.23
N SER A 15 8.72 -8.87 -3.11
CA SER A 15 7.68 -8.00 -3.67
C SER A 15 6.68 -8.80 -4.49
N LEU A 16 5.41 -8.69 -4.10
CA LEU A 16 4.27 -9.10 -4.90
C LEU A 16 3.73 -7.93 -5.72
N GLY A 17 4.41 -6.79 -5.77
CA GLY A 17 3.91 -5.59 -6.42
C GLY A 17 2.91 -4.81 -5.57
N ILE A 18 2.13 -3.96 -6.23
CA ILE A 18 1.28 -2.95 -5.59
C ILE A 18 -0.11 -2.98 -6.24
N ILE A 19 -1.16 -2.96 -5.44
CA ILE A 19 -2.53 -2.75 -5.94
C ILE A 19 -3.00 -1.35 -5.57
N GLY A 20 -3.81 -0.75 -6.44
CA GLY A 20 -4.44 0.54 -6.15
C GLY A 20 -5.00 1.18 -7.40
N GLY A 21 -5.21 2.49 -7.37
CA GLY A 21 -5.80 3.24 -8.46
C GLY A 21 -7.03 4.02 -8.03
N ARG A 22 -7.74 4.58 -9.00
CA ARG A 22 -8.87 5.48 -8.74
C ARG A 22 -10.17 4.69 -8.63
N PRO A 23 -11.24 5.26 -8.05
CA PRO A 23 -12.56 4.65 -8.08
C PRO A 23 -12.94 4.18 -9.51
N ARG A 24 -13.35 2.92 -9.64
CA ARG A 24 -13.68 2.24 -10.91
C ARG A 24 -12.50 2.06 -11.89
N ARG A 25 -11.26 2.27 -11.43
CA ARG A 25 -10.01 2.09 -12.18
C ARG A 25 -8.89 1.56 -11.29
N SER A 26 -9.03 0.32 -10.84
CA SER A 26 -8.02 -0.37 -10.03
C SER A 26 -7.05 -1.17 -10.91
N HIS A 27 -5.76 -1.00 -10.69
CA HIS A 27 -4.70 -1.71 -11.41
C HIS A 27 -3.85 -2.52 -10.45
N TYR A 28 -3.20 -3.54 -10.99
CA TYR A 28 -2.16 -4.30 -10.29
C TYR A 28 -0.80 -3.98 -10.91
N PHE A 29 -0.01 -3.18 -10.21
CA PHE A 29 1.33 -2.77 -10.60
C PHE A 29 2.33 -3.88 -10.27
N VAL A 30 3.05 -4.36 -11.27
CA VAL A 30 3.99 -5.49 -11.16
C VAL A 30 5.46 -5.05 -11.17
N GLY A 31 5.73 -3.79 -11.50
CA GLY A 31 7.09 -3.27 -11.59
C GLY A 31 7.15 -1.85 -12.11
N CYS A 32 8.36 -1.36 -12.35
CA CYS A 32 8.60 -0.06 -12.96
C CYS A 32 9.80 -0.09 -13.91
N GLN A 33 9.76 0.77 -14.93
CA GLN A 33 10.89 1.02 -15.82
C GLN A 33 11.05 2.54 -15.98
N GLY A 34 12.13 3.09 -15.42
CA GLY A 34 12.26 4.54 -15.27
C GLY A 34 11.07 5.10 -14.49
N ASP A 35 10.47 6.17 -15.00
CA ASP A 35 9.30 6.82 -14.39
C ASP A 35 7.94 6.23 -14.80
N GLN A 36 7.94 5.03 -15.40
CA GLN A 36 6.73 4.32 -15.81
C GLN A 36 6.49 3.10 -14.93
N LEU A 37 5.26 2.92 -14.46
CA LEU A 37 4.81 1.70 -13.80
C LEU A 37 4.25 0.73 -14.83
N LEU A 38 4.61 -0.54 -14.68
CA LEU A 38 4.10 -1.66 -15.43
C LEU A 38 2.91 -2.24 -14.68
N TYR A 39 1.77 -2.42 -15.33
CA TYR A 39 0.56 -2.88 -14.65
C TYR A 39 -0.31 -3.83 -15.47
N LEU A 40 -1.10 -4.62 -14.75
CA LEU A 40 -2.18 -5.45 -15.25
C LEU A 40 -3.52 -4.75 -14.99
N ASP A 41 -4.37 -4.76 -16.03
CA ASP A 41 -5.63 -4.01 -16.08
C ASP A 41 -6.83 -4.97 -16.16
N PRO A 42 -7.61 -5.14 -15.07
CA PRO A 42 -8.73 -6.08 -15.05
C PRO A 42 -10.00 -5.53 -15.74
N HIS A 43 -10.00 -4.33 -16.31
CA HIS A 43 -11.22 -3.69 -16.84
C HIS A 43 -11.60 -4.17 -18.26
N GLU A 44 -11.08 -5.31 -18.69
CA GLU A 44 -11.51 -5.99 -19.91
C GLU A 44 -12.49 -7.11 -19.56
N VAL A 45 -13.69 -7.02 -20.12
CA VAL A 45 -14.73 -8.05 -19.92
C VAL A 45 -14.40 -9.26 -20.79
N GLN A 46 -14.27 -10.42 -20.16
CA GLN A 46 -14.06 -11.70 -20.83
C GLN A 46 -15.25 -12.65 -20.59
N PRO A 47 -15.53 -13.58 -21.51
CA PRO A 47 -16.52 -14.64 -21.28
C PRO A 47 -16.17 -15.47 -20.04
N ALA A 48 -17.17 -15.89 -19.28
CA ALA A 48 -16.96 -16.80 -18.16
C ALA A 48 -16.48 -18.17 -18.68
N LEU A 49 -15.43 -18.70 -18.06
CA LEU A 49 -14.92 -20.03 -18.37
C LEU A 49 -15.91 -21.12 -17.93
N SER A 50 -16.09 -22.14 -18.76
CA SER A 50 -16.77 -23.36 -18.35
C SER A 50 -15.83 -24.27 -17.56
N ALA A 51 -16.35 -25.08 -16.63
CA ALA A 51 -15.55 -26.01 -15.83
C ALA A 51 -14.82 -27.09 -16.65
N GLN A 52 -15.17 -27.22 -17.93
CA GLN A 52 -14.62 -28.20 -18.87
C GLN A 52 -13.49 -27.61 -19.74
N GLU A 53 -13.32 -26.29 -19.73
CA GLU A 53 -12.28 -25.62 -20.50
C GLU A 53 -11.03 -25.42 -19.64
N PRO A 54 -9.84 -25.72 -20.17
CA PRO A 54 -8.60 -25.41 -19.47
C PRO A 54 -8.50 -23.89 -19.31
N ALA A 55 -8.50 -23.43 -18.05
CA ALA A 55 -8.49 -22.01 -17.67
C ALA A 55 -7.29 -21.21 -18.23
N LEU A 56 -6.30 -21.87 -18.81
CA LEU A 56 -5.06 -21.28 -19.28
C LEU A 56 -5.25 -20.25 -20.41
N ALA A 57 -6.32 -20.35 -21.20
CA ALA A 57 -6.51 -19.47 -22.37
C ALA A 57 -7.11 -18.08 -22.03
N SER A 58 -7.93 -17.96 -20.97
CA SER A 58 -8.51 -16.67 -20.56
C SER A 58 -7.83 -16.06 -19.34
N CYS A 59 -7.18 -16.88 -18.49
CA CYS A 59 -6.44 -16.39 -17.33
C CYS A 59 -5.06 -15.79 -17.69
N HIS A 60 -4.63 -15.94 -18.94
CA HIS A 60 -3.42 -15.29 -19.43
C HIS A 60 -3.78 -13.92 -19.98
N PHE A 61 -3.33 -12.86 -19.29
CA PHE A 61 -3.48 -11.48 -19.74
C PHE A 61 -2.95 -11.30 -21.18
N PRO A 62 -3.50 -10.36 -21.96
CA PRO A 62 -3.01 -10.05 -23.30
C PRO A 62 -1.50 -9.83 -23.28
N HIS A 63 -0.81 -10.18 -24.36
CA HIS A 63 0.65 -10.07 -24.54
C HIS A 63 1.21 -8.63 -24.43
N ILE A 64 0.44 -7.68 -23.90
CA ILE A 64 0.73 -6.25 -23.84
C ILE A 64 0.80 -5.84 -22.37
N ILE A 65 2.02 -5.55 -21.90
CA ILE A 65 2.22 -4.89 -20.62
C ILE A 65 1.85 -3.42 -20.78
N ARG A 66 0.90 -2.94 -19.97
CA ARG A 66 0.48 -1.53 -19.96
C ARG A 66 1.41 -0.71 -19.08
N THR A 67 1.60 0.55 -19.45
CA THR A 67 2.44 1.51 -18.71
C THR A 67 1.64 2.74 -18.31
N THR A 68 1.92 3.28 -17.13
CA THR A 68 1.40 4.57 -16.70
C THR A 68 2.51 5.37 -16.01
N PRO A 69 2.56 6.71 -16.17
CA PRO A 69 3.52 7.52 -15.43
C PRO A 69 3.31 7.36 -13.92
N LEU A 70 4.40 7.21 -13.18
CA LEU A 70 4.35 6.99 -11.73
C LEU A 70 3.66 8.17 -11.00
N ARG A 71 3.73 9.38 -11.57
CA ARG A 71 3.09 10.58 -11.04
C ARG A 71 1.55 10.59 -11.15
N GLU A 72 0.97 9.70 -11.95
CA GLU A 72 -0.48 9.66 -12.18
C GLU A 72 -1.20 8.68 -11.26
N ILE A 73 -0.47 7.87 -10.50
CA ILE A 73 -1.05 6.91 -9.57
C ILE A 73 -1.81 7.60 -8.45
N ASP A 74 -2.89 6.95 -8.03
CA ASP A 74 -3.63 7.36 -6.85
C ASP A 74 -2.77 7.12 -5.58
N PRO A 75 -2.80 8.00 -4.58
CA PRO A 75 -2.07 7.79 -3.32
C PRO A 75 -2.61 6.62 -2.49
N SER A 76 -3.85 6.16 -2.74
CA SER A 76 -4.40 4.97 -2.10
C SER A 76 -3.83 3.70 -2.73
N LEU A 77 -2.78 3.16 -2.11
CA LEU A 77 -2.03 1.99 -2.56
C LEU A 77 -1.92 0.95 -1.44
N ALA A 78 -1.89 -0.33 -1.80
CA ALA A 78 -1.50 -1.41 -0.91
C ALA A 78 -0.32 -2.18 -1.49
N LEU A 79 0.73 -2.35 -0.68
CA LEU A 79 1.94 -3.08 -1.05
C LEU A 79 1.83 -4.53 -0.59
N GLY A 80 2.19 -5.47 -1.46
CA GLY A 80 2.22 -6.89 -1.15
C GLY A 80 3.64 -7.40 -1.01
N PHE A 81 3.91 -8.17 0.05
CA PHE A 81 5.16 -8.90 0.22
C PHE A 81 4.87 -10.36 0.60
N LEU A 82 5.61 -11.31 0.01
CA LEU A 82 5.53 -12.73 0.31
C LEU A 82 6.84 -13.22 0.92
N CYS A 83 6.76 -13.70 2.16
CA CYS A 83 7.86 -14.35 2.87
C CYS A 83 7.44 -15.79 3.21
N LYS A 84 8.15 -16.79 2.71
CA LYS A 84 7.84 -18.22 2.96
C LYS A 84 8.44 -18.73 4.27
N SER A 85 9.38 -17.99 4.84
CA SER A 85 10.10 -18.35 6.04
C SER A 85 10.34 -17.13 6.92
N LYS A 86 10.62 -17.36 8.21
CA LYS A 86 11.02 -16.29 9.13
C LYS A 86 12.27 -15.56 8.64
N ALA A 87 13.24 -16.28 8.07
CA ALA A 87 14.46 -15.71 7.53
C ALA A 87 14.17 -14.72 6.38
N GLU A 88 13.15 -14.97 5.55
CA GLU A 88 12.73 -14.04 4.50
C GLU A 88 12.04 -12.79 5.05
N VAL A 89 11.40 -12.87 6.23
CA VAL A 89 10.88 -11.69 6.93
C VAL A 89 12.03 -10.84 7.44
N ASP A 90 13.02 -11.46 8.08
CA ASP A 90 14.20 -10.73 8.59
C ASP A 90 15.01 -10.09 7.43
N ASP A 91 15.14 -10.79 6.28
CA ASP A 91 15.74 -10.24 5.06
C ASP A 91 14.91 -9.08 4.46
N LEU A 92 13.57 -9.18 4.47
CA LEU A 92 12.69 -8.08 4.07
C LEU A 92 12.91 -6.83 4.94
N CYS A 93 12.92 -6.99 6.27
CA CYS A 93 13.18 -5.89 7.20
C CYS A 93 14.49 -5.17 6.88
N SER A 94 15.57 -5.93 6.73
CA SER A 94 16.91 -5.39 6.43
C SER A 94 16.95 -4.63 5.09
N ARG A 95 16.28 -5.15 4.06
CA ARG A 95 16.24 -4.49 2.74
C ARG A 95 15.35 -3.25 2.73
N CYS A 96 14.26 -3.23 3.50
CA CYS A 96 13.39 -2.07 3.64
C CYS A 96 14.16 -0.85 4.17
N GLU A 97 15.10 -1.04 5.10
CA GLU A 97 15.97 0.05 5.58
C GLU A 97 16.77 0.69 4.44
N GLY A 98 17.35 -0.13 3.54
CA GLY A 98 18.05 0.35 2.35
C GLY A 98 17.13 1.07 1.35
N ALA A 99 15.89 0.60 1.22
CA ALA A 99 14.90 1.26 0.38
C ALA A 99 14.43 2.61 0.94
N PHE A 100 14.25 2.70 2.26
CA PHE A 100 13.91 3.95 2.97
C PHE A 100 15.04 4.97 2.90
N ALA A 101 16.29 4.57 2.65
CA ALA A 101 17.38 5.52 2.40
C ALA A 101 17.28 6.23 1.04
N ARG A 102 16.45 5.74 0.09
CA ARG A 102 16.32 6.32 -1.26
C ARG A 102 15.32 7.47 -1.34
N GLY A 103 14.43 7.62 -0.37
CA GLY A 103 13.36 8.62 -0.36
C GLY A 103 12.59 8.58 0.96
N LEU A 104 11.44 9.23 1.03
CA LEU A 104 10.64 9.15 2.27
C LEU A 104 10.11 7.72 2.49
N PRO A 105 10.18 7.19 3.72
CA PRO A 105 9.69 5.86 4.04
C PRO A 105 8.18 5.77 3.82
N LEU A 106 7.73 4.68 3.19
CA LEU A 106 6.31 4.44 2.92
C LEU A 106 5.54 3.89 4.14
N PHE A 107 6.25 3.19 5.02
CA PHE A 107 5.72 2.60 6.24
C PHE A 107 6.84 2.45 7.27
N SER A 108 6.49 2.29 8.53
CA SER A 108 7.43 2.02 9.62
C SER A 108 7.42 0.54 10.00
N MET A 109 8.58 0.01 10.37
CA MET A 109 8.72 -1.35 10.90
C MET A 109 9.27 -1.28 12.32
N SER A 110 8.60 -1.93 13.28
CA SER A 110 9.03 -1.99 14.68
C SER A 110 9.10 -3.44 15.15
N ALA A 111 10.11 -3.77 15.96
CA ALA A 111 10.23 -5.07 16.60
C ALA A 111 9.25 -5.25 17.78
N GLY A 112 8.79 -4.13 18.37
CA GLY A 112 7.83 -4.10 19.47
C GLY A 112 6.39 -3.89 19.00
N GLY A 113 5.46 -3.98 19.96
CA GLY A 113 4.07 -3.59 19.76
C GLY A 113 3.93 -2.13 19.31
N PRO A 114 2.72 -1.70 18.91
CA PRO A 114 2.49 -0.30 18.57
C PRO A 114 3.04 0.58 19.69
N PRO A 115 3.61 1.76 19.39
CA PRO A 115 3.93 2.70 20.44
C PRO A 115 2.67 2.86 21.30
N GLU A 116 2.83 2.80 22.63
CA GLU A 116 1.71 3.07 23.53
C GLU A 116 1.15 4.44 23.15
N TRP A 117 0.02 4.44 22.45
CA TRP A 117 -0.76 5.63 22.29
C TRP A 117 -1.15 6.02 23.71
N ARG A 118 -0.62 7.13 24.22
CA ARG A 118 -1.01 7.69 25.52
C ARG A 118 -2.48 8.14 25.43
N GLY A 119 -3.37 7.17 25.51
CA GLY A 119 -4.80 7.32 25.79
C GLY A 119 -5.10 7.01 27.25
N SER A 120 -4.09 6.91 28.13
CA SER A 120 -4.29 6.90 29.58
C SER A 120 -4.44 8.33 30.11
N GLY A 121 -5.43 9.05 29.59
CA GLY A 121 -6.15 10.02 30.41
C GLY A 121 -7.17 9.22 31.23
N PRO A 122 -7.50 9.62 32.46
CA PRO A 122 -8.58 8.97 33.19
C PRO A 122 -9.84 9.04 32.32
N ASP A 123 -10.54 7.91 32.20
CA ASP A 123 -11.90 7.89 31.69
C ASP A 123 -12.67 8.95 32.50
N ILE A 124 -13.06 10.04 31.84
CA ILE A 124 -13.99 11.00 32.42
C ILE A 124 -15.31 10.24 32.42
N ASP A 125 -15.70 9.74 33.59
CA ASP A 125 -17.06 9.27 33.83
C ASP A 125 -18.00 10.46 33.51
N ASP A 126 -18.69 10.38 32.37
CA ASP A 126 -19.79 11.26 32.01
C ASP A 126 -20.95 11.03 33.00
N ASP A 127 -20.90 11.71 34.15
CA ASP A 127 -22.05 11.97 35.03
C ASP A 127 -21.70 13.15 35.97
N ASP A 128 -21.78 14.39 35.47
CA ASP A 128 -22.01 15.57 36.32
C ASP A 128 -22.72 16.68 35.54
N ASP A 129 -23.98 16.92 35.91
CA ASP A 129 -24.85 17.96 35.41
C ASP A 129 -24.41 19.31 36.00
N GLY A 130 -23.59 20.07 35.27
CA GLY A 130 -23.12 21.38 35.72
C GLY A 130 -23.00 22.39 34.58
N GLU A 131 -23.90 23.36 34.55
CA GLU A 131 -23.86 24.51 33.65
C GLU A 131 -22.56 25.33 33.81
N GLY A 132 -21.92 25.70 32.69
CA GLY A 132 -20.76 26.62 32.68
C GLY A 132 -20.33 27.02 31.27
N GLU A 133 -20.24 28.34 31.05
CA GLU A 133 -20.02 29.03 29.77
C GLU A 133 -18.54 29.10 29.33
N GLY A 134 -18.31 29.23 28.00
CA GLY A 134 -17.07 29.72 27.35
C GLY A 134 -15.98 28.66 27.09
N GLU A 135 -15.18 28.65 26.03
CA GLU A 135 -14.90 29.55 24.90
C GLU A 135 -14.50 28.67 23.69
N GLU A 136 -14.74 29.14 22.46
CA GLU A 136 -14.27 28.49 21.23
C GLU A 136 -12.74 28.66 21.10
N GLU A 137 -11.98 27.57 20.95
CA GLU A 137 -10.66 27.62 20.33
C GLU A 137 -10.48 26.48 19.31
N ASP A 138 -10.45 26.87 18.04
CA ASP A 138 -10.01 26.07 16.89
C ASP A 138 -8.55 25.63 17.07
N MET A 139 -8.26 24.33 16.88
CA MET A 139 -6.88 23.87 16.73
C MET A 139 -6.62 23.32 15.33
N VAL A 140 -5.91 24.13 14.57
CA VAL A 140 -5.32 23.88 13.25
C VAL A 140 -4.22 22.83 13.35
N LEU A 141 -4.29 21.80 12.50
CA LEU A 141 -3.18 20.87 12.25
C LEU A 141 -2.13 21.55 11.37
N VAL A 142 -0.89 21.62 11.86
CA VAL A 142 0.31 21.80 11.04
C VAL A 142 0.99 20.46 10.88
#